data_AF-A0A2V5VM47-F1
#
_entry.id   AF-A0A2V5VM47-F1
#
_cell.length_a   1.000
_cell.length_b   1.000
_cell.length_c   1.000
_cell.angle_alpha   90.00
_cell.angle_beta   90.00
_cell.angle_gamma   90.00
#
_symmetry.space_group_name_H-M   'P 1'
#
loop_
_entity.id
_entity.type
_entity.pdbx_description
1 polymer ?
#
loop_
_entity_poly.entity_id
_entity_poly.type
_entity_poly.pdbx_seq_one_letter_code
_entity_poly.pdbx_strand_id
1 'polypeptide(L)'
;MSIGLLGQKIGMTSVYDANGRLHPVTVIAAGDNALLRRLTNENDGYSAVQVGFDSQKESRVNKAELGVFKSANSEPKRFVREFRLTSDLAEGEVDLTVTQFQSGDFVDVIGRSKGKGFQGVMKKHNFDGQGAAHGSKTHRRNGAVGNRSTPGRIWKNMGMPGHLGDERVTVQNLQVMQVREAEKVILISGAVPGCNGSYVVVRPAIKNPAAQIKLHQQHAKQDKAVAKKHEAEKKSEEKKPEAEKKQEAEKKPEAAEKK
;
A
#
# COMPACT_ATOMS: atom_id res chain seq x y z
N MET A 1 -14.84 -0.60 4.86
CA MET A 1 -13.61 -0.27 4.10
C MET A 1 -13.19 -1.54 3.38
N SER A 2 -12.62 -1.43 2.18
CA SER A 2 -11.91 -2.52 1.53
C SER A 2 -10.57 -2.78 2.22
N ILE A 3 -10.06 -4.01 2.06
CA ILE A 3 -8.85 -4.51 2.70
C ILE A 3 -7.63 -3.80 2.11
N GLY A 4 -6.70 -3.39 2.98
CA GLY A 4 -5.44 -2.76 2.56
C GLY A 4 -4.28 -3.76 2.58
N LEU A 5 -3.14 -3.33 2.06
CA LEU A 5 -1.88 -4.06 2.14
C LEU A 5 -0.93 -3.42 3.15
N LEU A 6 -0.07 -4.24 3.72
CA LEU A 6 1.12 -3.80 4.40
C LEU A 6 2.30 -3.87 3.42
N GLY A 7 3.26 -2.98 3.60
CA GLY A 7 4.44 -2.96 2.77
C GLY A 7 5.60 -2.22 3.40
N GLN A 8 6.73 -2.25 2.72
CA GLN A 8 7.95 -1.54 3.08
C GLN A 8 8.31 -0.55 1.98
N LYS A 9 8.57 0.69 2.37
CA LYS A 9 9.10 1.70 1.45
C LYS A 9 10.55 1.36 1.09
N ILE A 10 10.82 0.96 -0.14
CA ILE A 10 12.19 0.67 -0.60
C ILE A 10 12.94 1.99 -0.87
N GLY A 11 12.30 2.89 -1.63
CA GLY A 11 12.93 4.12 -2.08
C GLY A 11 12.03 4.96 -2.98
N MET A 12 12.61 5.99 -3.59
CA MET A 12 11.93 6.86 -4.55
C MET A 12 12.70 6.86 -5.86
N THR A 13 11.96 6.83 -6.96
CA THR A 13 12.47 6.86 -8.33
C THR A 13 11.53 7.73 -9.18
N SER A 14 11.77 7.80 -10.49
CA SER A 14 10.87 8.47 -11.42
C SER A 14 10.55 7.55 -12.59
N VAL A 15 9.33 7.65 -13.10
CA VAL A 15 8.82 6.87 -14.24
C VAL A 15 8.23 7.83 -15.26
N TYR A 16 8.38 7.50 -16.53
CA TYR A 16 7.76 8.24 -17.63
C TYR A 16 6.40 7.65 -17.96
N ASP A 17 5.41 8.51 -18.13
CA ASP A 17 4.09 8.13 -18.65
C ASP A 17 4.13 7.97 -20.17
N ALA A 18 3.07 7.36 -20.73
CA ALA A 18 2.88 7.24 -22.18
C ALA A 18 2.93 8.60 -22.92
N ASN A 19 2.63 9.70 -22.23
CA ASN A 19 2.70 11.07 -22.76
C ASN A 19 4.09 11.72 -22.65
N GLY A 20 5.12 10.97 -22.23
CA GLY A 20 6.48 11.46 -22.04
C GLY A 20 6.67 12.36 -20.81
N ARG A 21 5.68 12.44 -19.91
CA ARG A 21 5.79 13.23 -18.66
C ARG A 21 6.51 12.41 -17.58
N LEU A 22 7.41 13.07 -16.85
CA LEU A 22 8.13 12.47 -15.74
C LEU A 22 7.30 12.56 -14.45
N HIS A 23 7.03 11.42 -13.83
CA HIS A 23 6.33 11.35 -12.55
C HIS A 23 7.28 10.83 -11.45
N PRO A 24 7.44 11.55 -10.32
CA PRO A 24 8.15 11.03 -9.17
C PRO A 24 7.30 9.96 -8.49
N VAL A 25 7.87 8.80 -8.23
CA VAL A 25 7.18 7.66 -7.64
C VAL A 25 7.94 7.12 -6.43
N THR A 26 7.20 6.63 -5.45
CA THR A 26 7.73 5.83 -4.34
C THR A 26 7.49 4.35 -4.63
N VAL A 27 8.55 3.56 -4.43
CA VAL A 27 8.55 2.10 -4.57
C VAL A 27 8.20 1.47 -3.23
N ILE A 28 7.12 0.68 -3.18
CA ILE A 28 6.70 -0.07 -1.98
C ILE A 28 6.69 -1.57 -2.30
N ALA A 29 7.46 -2.36 -1.55
CA ALA A 29 7.35 -3.81 -1.58
C ALA A 29 6.18 -4.26 -0.70
N ALA A 30 5.28 -5.08 -1.24
CA ALA A 30 4.07 -5.55 -0.56
C ALA A 30 3.86 -7.07 -0.72
N GLY A 31 4.95 -7.83 -0.80
CA GLY A 31 4.92 -9.23 -1.24
C GLY A 31 4.58 -10.31 -0.21
N ASP A 32 4.82 -10.07 1.08
CA ASP A 32 4.78 -11.13 2.11
C ASP A 32 3.64 -10.93 3.12
N ASN A 33 2.49 -10.49 2.63
CA ASN A 33 1.29 -10.30 3.44
C ASN A 33 0.62 -11.66 3.73
N ALA A 34 0.36 -11.92 5.00
CA ALA A 34 -0.34 -13.12 5.45
C ALA A 34 -1.54 -12.74 6.33
N LEU A 35 -2.64 -13.47 6.17
CA LEU A 35 -3.81 -13.34 7.03
C LEU A 35 -3.54 -14.05 8.36
N LEU A 36 -3.72 -13.36 9.48
CA LEU A 36 -3.47 -13.93 10.81
C LEU A 36 -4.76 -14.26 11.54
N ARG A 37 -5.65 -13.27 11.69
CA ARG A 37 -6.87 -13.41 12.46
C ARG A 37 -8.01 -12.65 11.81
N ARG A 38 -9.19 -13.23 11.86
CA ARG A 38 -10.47 -12.55 11.59
C ARG A 38 -11.11 -12.22 12.93
N LEU A 39 -11.45 -10.96 13.11
CA LEU A 39 -12.16 -10.45 14.27
C LEU A 39 -13.60 -10.22 13.85
N THR A 40 -14.53 -10.81 14.58
CA THR A 40 -15.97 -10.73 14.32
C THR A 40 -16.64 -9.86 15.38
N ASN A 41 -17.78 -9.25 15.02
CA ASN A 41 -18.52 -8.41 15.96
C ASN A 41 -18.96 -9.17 17.22
N GLU A 42 -19.31 -10.45 17.11
CA GLU A 42 -19.80 -11.26 18.24
C GLU A 42 -18.72 -11.53 19.30
N ASN A 43 -17.48 -11.81 18.86
CA ASN A 43 -16.40 -12.20 19.77
C ASN A 43 -15.59 -11.00 20.27
N ASP A 44 -15.29 -10.04 19.38
CA ASP A 44 -14.34 -8.95 19.64
C ASP A 44 -15.01 -7.56 19.73
N GLY A 45 -16.32 -7.46 19.45
CA GLY A 45 -17.09 -6.22 19.48
C GLY A 45 -16.88 -5.30 18.26
N TYR A 46 -16.09 -5.73 17.28
CA TYR A 46 -15.94 -5.06 15.99
C TYR A 46 -15.42 -6.01 14.91
N SER A 47 -15.75 -5.71 13.65
CA SER A 47 -15.29 -6.47 12.50
C SER A 47 -13.95 -5.96 11.96
N ALA A 48 -12.93 -6.82 11.93
CA ALA A 48 -11.63 -6.49 11.37
C ALA A 48 -10.85 -7.71 10.89
N VAL A 49 -9.87 -7.46 10.03
CA VAL A 49 -8.91 -8.45 9.55
C VAL A 49 -7.51 -8.05 9.98
N GLN A 50 -6.84 -8.95 10.69
CA GLN A 50 -5.44 -8.80 11.09
C GLN A 50 -4.52 -9.41 10.03
N VAL A 51 -3.61 -8.58 9.52
CA VAL A 51 -2.63 -8.93 8.48
C VAL A 51 -1.23 -8.77 9.05
N GLY A 52 -0.35 -9.70 8.73
CA GLY A 52 1.08 -9.67 9.05
C GLY A 52 1.95 -9.51 7.81
N PHE A 53 3.06 -8.80 7.94
CA PHE A 53 4.05 -8.54 6.90
C PHE A 53 5.47 -8.62 7.46
N ASP A 54 6.43 -8.94 6.58
CA ASP A 54 7.87 -9.15 6.86
C ASP A 54 8.14 -10.37 7.76
N SER A 55 8.81 -11.40 7.23
CA SER A 55 9.07 -12.63 7.98
C SER A 55 10.13 -12.43 9.06
N GLN A 56 9.92 -13.02 10.23
CA GLN A 56 10.81 -12.90 11.38
C GLN A 56 11.14 -14.28 11.97
N LYS A 57 12.41 -14.48 12.35
CA LYS A 57 12.86 -15.70 13.02
C LYS A 57 12.09 -15.91 14.34
N GLU A 58 11.63 -17.13 14.59
CA GLU A 58 10.86 -17.51 15.78
C GLU A 58 11.53 -17.09 17.10
N SER A 59 12.87 -17.17 17.16
CA SER A 59 13.63 -16.79 18.37
C SER A 59 13.53 -15.32 18.76
N ARG A 60 13.03 -14.45 17.86
CA ARG A 60 12.83 -13.01 18.10
C ARG A 60 11.38 -12.66 18.43
N VAL A 61 10.48 -13.63 18.47
CA VAL A 61 9.04 -13.43 18.67
C VAL A 61 8.64 -13.95 20.06
N ASN A 62 7.72 -13.25 20.71
CA ASN A 62 7.25 -13.66 22.02
C ASN A 62 6.35 -14.90 21.93
N LYS A 63 6.30 -15.73 22.99
CA LYS A 63 5.52 -16.98 23.02
C LYS A 63 4.03 -16.76 22.75
N ALA A 64 3.47 -15.66 23.22
CA ALA A 64 2.06 -15.32 22.99
C ALA A 64 1.77 -15.05 21.50
N GLU A 65 2.61 -14.27 20.83
CA GLU A 65 2.48 -13.98 19.40
C GLU A 65 2.71 -15.23 18.55
N LEU A 66 3.66 -16.10 18.95
CA LEU A 66 3.87 -17.40 18.29
C LEU A 66 2.61 -18.28 18.32
N GLY A 67 1.82 -18.24 19.39
CA GLY A 67 0.55 -18.96 19.46
C GLY A 67 -0.43 -18.50 18.37
N VAL A 68 -0.51 -17.19 18.14
CA VAL A 68 -1.35 -16.60 17.09
C VAL A 68 -0.87 -17.01 15.70
N PHE A 69 0.43 -16.88 15.42
CA PHE A 69 1.00 -17.28 14.12
C PHE A 69 0.79 -18.76 13.81
N LYS A 70 0.93 -19.63 14.82
CA LYS A 70 0.67 -21.08 14.70
C LYS A 70 -0.80 -21.39 14.42
N SER A 71 -1.73 -20.72 15.11
CA SER A 71 -3.17 -20.89 14.83
C SER A 71 -3.55 -20.46 13.40
N ALA A 72 -2.82 -19.49 12.85
CA ALA A 72 -3.01 -18.98 11.50
C ALA A 72 -2.24 -19.78 10.42
N ASN A 73 -1.47 -20.81 10.80
CA ASN A 73 -0.53 -21.51 9.90
C ASN A 73 0.40 -20.56 9.11
N SER A 74 0.76 -19.41 9.69
CA SER A 74 1.65 -18.43 9.08
C SER A 74 3.02 -18.46 9.73
N GLU A 75 4.05 -18.16 8.94
CA GLU A 75 5.35 -17.79 9.50
C GLU A 75 5.21 -16.58 10.44
N PRO A 76 6.07 -16.45 11.46
CA PRO A 76 6.06 -15.28 12.34
C PRO A 76 6.34 -14.01 11.53
N LYS A 77 5.52 -12.98 11.75
CA LYS A 77 5.62 -11.70 11.04
C LYS A 77 6.06 -10.57 11.98
N ARG A 78 6.88 -9.64 11.47
CA ARG A 78 7.40 -8.50 12.23
C ARG A 78 6.40 -7.36 12.34
N PHE A 79 5.64 -7.12 11.29
CA PHE A 79 4.71 -5.99 11.22
C PHE A 79 3.28 -6.49 11.10
N VAL A 80 2.50 -6.34 12.17
CA VAL A 80 1.10 -6.78 12.24
C VAL A 80 0.19 -5.56 12.38
N ARG A 81 -0.88 -5.51 11.58
CA ARG A 81 -1.87 -4.44 11.61
C ARG A 81 -3.26 -4.98 11.31
N GLU A 82 -4.26 -4.24 11.77
CA GLU A 82 -5.67 -4.53 11.54
C GLU A 82 -6.28 -3.58 10.53
N PHE A 83 -7.15 -4.14 9.69
CA PHE A 83 -8.02 -3.41 8.78
C PHE A 83 -9.46 -3.59 9.22
N ARG A 84 -10.11 -2.50 9.59
CA ARG A 84 -11.52 -2.51 10.00
C ARG A 84 -12.44 -2.67 8.80
N LEU A 85 -13.39 -3.59 8.92
CA LEU A 85 -14.40 -3.88 7.92
C LEU A 85 -15.75 -3.29 8.34
N THR A 86 -16.66 -3.16 7.37
CA THR A 86 -18.05 -2.72 7.63
C THR A 86 -18.96 -3.87 8.04
N SER A 87 -18.67 -5.08 7.57
CA SER A 87 -19.40 -6.30 7.86
C SER A 87 -18.40 -7.44 8.04
N ASP A 88 -18.83 -8.48 8.74
CA ASP A 88 -18.02 -9.67 8.98
C ASP A 88 -17.65 -10.35 7.66
N LEU A 89 -16.37 -10.70 7.53
CA LEU A 89 -15.85 -11.33 6.33
C LEU A 89 -16.16 -12.83 6.37
N ALA A 90 -16.75 -13.35 5.30
CA ALA A 90 -17.01 -14.77 5.16
C ALA A 90 -15.70 -15.59 5.19
N GLU A 91 -15.83 -16.87 5.54
CA GLU A 91 -14.70 -17.78 5.54
C GLU A 91 -14.23 -18.07 4.10
N GLY A 92 -13.06 -17.56 3.72
CA GLY A 92 -12.47 -17.79 2.39
C GLY A 92 -11.09 -17.16 2.25
N GLU A 93 -10.37 -17.43 1.15
CA GLU A 93 -9.08 -16.77 0.91
C GLU A 93 -9.28 -15.26 0.68
N VAL A 94 -8.52 -14.45 1.43
CA VAL A 94 -8.50 -13.01 1.25
C VAL A 94 -7.35 -12.69 0.31
N ASP A 95 -7.65 -12.03 -0.81
CA ASP A 95 -6.60 -11.55 -1.70
C ASP A 95 -5.80 -10.45 -0.99
N LEU A 96 -4.59 -10.81 -0.56
CA LEU A 96 -3.60 -9.91 0.06
C LEU A 96 -2.39 -9.71 -0.86
N THR A 97 -2.55 -10.05 -2.13
CA THR A 97 -1.50 -9.85 -3.13
C THR A 97 -1.58 -8.47 -3.75
N VAL A 98 -0.55 -8.10 -4.51
CA VAL A 98 -0.41 -6.76 -5.08
C VAL A 98 -1.48 -6.47 -6.15
N THR A 99 -2.10 -7.51 -6.71
CA THR A 99 -3.14 -7.44 -7.74
C THR A 99 -4.43 -6.78 -7.27
N GLN A 100 -4.62 -6.63 -5.96
CA GLN A 100 -5.77 -5.89 -5.42
C GLN A 100 -5.79 -4.40 -5.83
N PHE A 101 -4.65 -3.88 -6.31
CA PHE A 101 -4.54 -2.53 -6.84
C PHE A 101 -4.21 -2.58 -8.32
N GLN A 102 -4.71 -1.60 -9.07
CA GLN A 102 -4.44 -1.45 -10.48
C GLN A 102 -3.91 -0.04 -10.79
N SER A 103 -3.19 0.08 -11.91
CA SER A 103 -2.67 1.35 -12.39
C SER A 103 -3.83 2.34 -12.61
N GLY A 104 -3.73 3.54 -12.04
CA GLY A 104 -4.78 4.57 -12.06
C GLY A 104 -5.63 4.64 -10.79
N ASP A 105 -5.55 3.65 -9.90
CA ASP A 105 -6.27 3.70 -8.63
C ASP A 105 -5.71 4.76 -7.68
N PHE A 106 -6.58 5.27 -6.80
CA PHE A 106 -6.19 6.17 -5.72
C PHE A 106 -6.10 5.44 -4.38
N VAL A 107 -5.01 5.69 -3.67
CA VAL A 107 -4.70 5.05 -2.38
C VAL A 107 -4.33 6.09 -1.32
N ASP A 108 -4.63 5.75 -0.08
CA ASP A 108 -4.15 6.43 1.12
C ASP A 108 -2.99 5.61 1.69
N VAL A 109 -1.85 6.27 1.93
CA VAL A 109 -0.68 5.61 2.53
C VAL A 109 -0.44 6.15 3.92
N ILE A 110 -0.41 5.24 4.89
CA ILE A 110 -0.20 5.53 6.30
C ILE A 110 1.18 5.03 6.69
N GLY A 111 1.96 5.85 7.37
CA GLY A 111 3.29 5.47 7.84
C GLY A 111 3.70 6.29 9.05
N ARG A 112 4.85 5.92 9.62
CA ARG A 112 5.49 6.72 10.67
C ARG A 112 6.41 7.74 9.99
N SER A 113 6.22 9.01 10.29
CA SER A 113 7.02 10.10 9.71
C SER A 113 8.48 10.03 10.17
N LYS A 114 9.39 10.59 9.38
CA LYS A 114 10.82 10.65 9.76
C LYS A 114 10.98 11.47 11.04
N GLY A 115 11.53 10.86 12.09
CA GLY A 115 11.91 11.55 13.32
C GLY A 115 12.97 12.62 13.05
N LYS A 116 12.76 13.80 13.62
CA LYS A 116 13.70 14.92 13.56
C LYS A 116 14.26 15.27 14.95
N GLY A 117 13.87 14.56 16.02
CA GLY A 117 14.32 14.85 17.38
C GLY A 117 13.71 16.13 17.96
N PHE A 118 14.33 16.71 18.99
CA PHE A 118 13.88 17.97 19.57
C PHE A 118 14.15 19.14 18.63
N GLN A 119 13.11 19.90 18.30
CA GLN A 119 13.18 20.99 17.34
C GLN A 119 12.68 22.29 17.92
N GLY A 120 13.32 23.39 17.51
CA GLY A 120 12.91 24.75 17.83
C GLY A 120 11.60 25.13 17.14
N VAL A 121 10.98 26.21 17.62
CA VAL A 121 9.67 26.69 17.14
C VAL A 121 9.63 27.03 15.65
N MET A 122 10.72 27.57 15.10
CA MET A 122 10.77 27.92 13.68
C MET A 122 10.66 26.69 12.78
N LYS A 123 11.30 25.57 13.14
CA LYS A 123 11.25 24.34 12.32
C LYS A 123 10.00 23.50 12.60
N LYS A 124 9.48 23.56 13.83
CA LYS A 124 8.32 22.76 14.26
C LYS A 124 6.99 23.39 13.84
N HIS A 125 6.88 24.71 14.00
CA HIS A 125 5.63 25.47 13.82
C HIS A 125 5.74 26.58 12.76
N ASN A 126 6.85 26.65 12.01
CA ASN A 126 7.09 27.66 10.97
C ASN A 126 6.97 29.13 11.47
N PHE A 127 7.44 29.41 12.70
CA PHE A 127 7.50 30.79 13.21
C PHE A 127 8.56 31.63 12.47
N ASP A 128 8.26 32.91 12.23
CA ASP A 128 9.10 33.84 11.44
C ASP A 128 10.40 34.27 12.14
N GLY A 129 10.43 34.27 13.47
CA GLY A 129 11.58 34.72 14.26
C GLY A 129 11.59 36.24 14.46
N GLN A 130 12.76 36.81 14.74
CA GLN A 130 12.94 38.25 14.98
C GLN A 130 14.11 38.81 14.15
N GLY A 131 14.17 40.14 14.00
CA GLY A 131 15.21 40.82 13.24
C GLY A 131 16.64 40.47 13.68
N ALA A 132 17.57 40.44 12.72
CA ALA A 132 18.96 40.04 12.95
C ALA A 132 19.93 41.22 13.15
N ALA A 133 19.73 42.35 12.45
CA ALA A 133 20.74 43.40 12.34
C ALA A 133 20.62 44.54 13.38
N HIS A 134 19.42 44.86 13.87
CA HIS A 134 19.18 46.05 14.70
C HIS A 134 19.21 45.73 16.21
N GLY A 135 20.37 45.28 16.71
CA GLY A 135 20.63 45.13 18.16
C GLY A 135 19.82 44.06 18.90
N SER A 136 19.02 43.25 18.21
CA SER A 136 18.26 42.14 18.81
C SER A 136 19.20 41.03 19.27
N LYS A 137 18.89 40.39 20.40
CA LYS A 137 19.61 39.21 20.92
C LYS A 137 18.79 37.91 20.77
N THR A 138 17.58 37.99 20.19
CA THR A 138 16.57 36.93 20.27
C THR A 138 16.00 36.54 18.90
N HIS A 139 16.88 36.32 17.94
CA HIS A 139 16.51 36.08 16.53
C HIS A 139 15.60 34.87 16.27
N ARG A 140 15.76 33.78 17.05
CA ARG A 140 15.09 32.48 16.80
C ARG A 140 14.21 32.01 17.97
N ARG A 141 13.90 32.92 18.91
CA ARG A 141 13.05 32.61 20.07
C ARG A 141 11.57 32.61 19.67
N ASN A 142 10.75 32.00 20.53
CA ASN A 142 9.30 31.87 20.41
C ASN A 142 8.50 33.16 20.63
N GLY A 143 9.15 34.26 21.03
CA GLY A 143 8.47 35.52 21.32
C GLY A 143 7.59 35.42 22.57
N ALA A 144 6.53 36.21 22.62
CA ALA A 144 5.57 36.18 23.72
C ALA A 144 4.68 34.93 23.64
N VAL A 145 4.50 34.26 24.78
CA VAL A 145 3.75 32.99 24.89
C VAL A 145 2.36 33.14 25.51
N GLY A 146 2.03 34.34 25.99
CA GLY A 146 0.77 34.63 26.65
C GLY A 146 0.59 36.11 26.95
N ASN A 147 -0.57 36.43 27.52
CA ASN A 147 -0.97 37.78 27.86
C ASN A 147 -0.65 38.07 29.34
N ARG A 148 -0.70 39.34 29.75
CA ARG A 148 -0.40 39.79 31.12
C ARG A 148 -1.46 39.33 32.14
N SER A 149 -2.54 40.10 32.34
CA SER A 149 -3.48 39.89 33.46
C SER A 149 -4.56 38.84 33.15
N THR A 150 -5.21 38.93 32.00
CA THR A 150 -6.23 37.98 31.57
C THR A 150 -5.68 37.23 30.35
N PRO A 151 -5.55 35.89 30.35
CA PRO A 151 -6.12 34.87 31.25
C PRO A 151 -5.21 34.37 32.40
N GLY A 152 -4.04 34.97 32.65
CA GLY A 152 -3.13 34.55 33.74
C GLY A 152 -2.51 33.16 33.56
N ARG A 153 -2.59 32.58 32.36
CA ARG A 153 -2.02 31.27 32.01
C ARG A 153 -1.66 31.22 30.52
N ILE A 154 -0.83 30.26 30.16
CA ILE A 154 -0.57 29.92 28.76
C ILE A 154 -1.70 29.01 28.25
N TRP A 155 -2.22 29.29 27.06
CA TRP A 155 -3.23 28.44 26.44
C TRP A 155 -2.67 27.05 26.08
N LYS A 156 -3.50 26.02 26.20
CA LYS A 156 -3.12 24.66 25.77
C LYS A 156 -2.90 24.64 24.25
N ASN A 157 -2.05 23.72 23.79
CA ASN A 157 -1.67 23.57 22.37
C ASN A 157 -0.97 24.81 21.75
N MET A 158 -0.44 25.72 22.58
CA MET A 158 0.42 26.79 22.10
C MET A 158 1.72 26.24 21.48
N GLY A 159 2.16 26.84 20.38
CA GLY A 159 3.33 26.40 19.62
C GLY A 159 4.65 26.57 20.39
N MET A 160 5.07 25.49 21.06
CA MET A 160 6.33 25.43 21.84
C MET A 160 7.34 24.48 21.17
N PRO A 161 8.65 24.64 21.45
CA PRO A 161 9.67 23.71 20.97
C PRO A 161 9.41 22.31 21.54
N GLY A 162 9.84 21.28 20.83
CA GLY A 162 9.61 19.89 21.26
C GLY A 162 10.01 18.89 20.21
N HIS A 163 9.76 17.61 20.49
CA HIS A 163 9.98 16.53 19.52
C HIS A 163 9.15 16.78 18.25
N LEU A 164 9.76 16.53 17.09
CA LEU A 164 9.12 16.64 15.77
C LEU A 164 9.35 15.35 14.97
N GLY A 165 8.28 14.86 14.34
CA GLY A 165 8.30 13.61 13.58
C GLY A 165 8.14 12.38 14.45
N ASP A 166 8.36 11.20 13.88
CA ASP A 166 8.08 9.90 14.50
C ASP A 166 6.58 9.67 14.83
N GLU A 167 5.73 10.52 14.27
CA GLU A 167 4.27 10.45 14.42
C GLU A 167 3.65 9.67 13.25
N ARG A 168 2.50 9.05 13.50
CA ARG A 168 1.71 8.35 12.47
C ARG A 168 1.00 9.38 11.59
N VAL A 169 1.35 9.43 10.32
CA VAL A 169 0.80 10.36 9.34
C VAL A 169 0.16 9.58 8.19
N THR A 170 -0.92 10.12 7.64
CA THR A 170 -1.58 9.59 6.44
C THR A 170 -1.46 10.60 5.33
N VAL A 171 -0.93 10.18 4.19
CA VAL A 171 -0.98 10.95 2.94
C VAL A 171 -2.08 10.35 2.08
N GLN A 172 -3.02 11.18 1.64
CA GLN A 172 -4.24 10.75 0.98
C GLN A 172 -4.20 11.00 -0.52
N ASN A 173 -5.04 10.28 -1.27
CA ASN A 173 -5.27 10.48 -2.70
C ASN A 173 -3.98 10.39 -3.55
N LEU A 174 -3.09 9.45 -3.23
CA LEU A 174 -1.94 9.16 -4.07
C LEU A 174 -2.36 8.21 -5.20
N GLN A 175 -1.91 8.47 -6.42
CA GLN A 175 -2.22 7.64 -7.58
C GLN A 175 -1.25 6.46 -7.69
N VAL A 176 -1.75 5.27 -7.97
CA VAL A 176 -0.95 4.10 -8.34
C VAL A 176 -0.56 4.25 -9.81
N MET A 177 0.74 4.33 -10.10
CA MET A 177 1.24 4.50 -11.47
C MET A 177 1.43 3.16 -12.18
N GLN A 178 1.99 2.19 -11.46
CA GLN A 178 2.27 0.86 -12.00
C GLN A 178 2.28 -0.16 -10.88
N VAL A 179 1.78 -1.36 -11.17
CA VAL A 179 1.90 -2.54 -10.33
C VAL A 179 2.79 -3.56 -11.02
N ARG A 180 3.78 -4.09 -10.29
CA ARG A 180 4.72 -5.11 -10.79
C ARG A 180 4.56 -6.37 -9.95
N GLU A 181 3.76 -7.30 -10.45
CA GLU A 181 3.44 -8.55 -9.74
C GLU A 181 4.66 -9.45 -9.56
N ALA A 182 5.50 -9.59 -10.60
CA ALA A 182 6.71 -10.42 -10.55
C ALA A 182 7.69 -9.98 -9.45
N GLU A 183 7.82 -8.66 -9.25
CA GLU A 183 8.67 -8.07 -8.21
C GLU A 183 7.93 -7.88 -6.87
N LYS A 184 6.60 -8.10 -6.85
CA LYS A 184 5.69 -7.84 -5.73
C LYS A 184 5.77 -6.40 -5.21
N VAL A 185 5.82 -5.43 -6.13
CA VAL A 185 6.05 -4.01 -5.84
C VAL A 185 4.93 -3.14 -6.42
N ILE A 186 4.58 -2.07 -5.68
CA ILE A 186 3.67 -1.01 -6.11
C ILE A 186 4.44 0.29 -6.27
N LEU A 187 4.22 0.97 -7.40
CA LEU A 187 4.74 2.30 -7.69
C LEU A 187 3.63 3.32 -7.45
N ILE A 188 3.78 4.12 -6.39
CA ILE A 188 2.81 5.15 -5.99
C ILE A 188 3.38 6.52 -6.33
N SER A 189 2.58 7.38 -6.94
CA SER A 189 2.95 8.76 -7.25
C SER A 189 3.23 9.58 -5.98
N GLY A 190 4.31 10.37 -6.03
CA GLY A 190 4.66 11.33 -4.99
C GLY A 190 5.37 10.72 -3.77
N ALA A 191 5.29 11.45 -2.65
CA ALA A 191 6.03 11.16 -1.44
C ALA A 191 5.19 10.40 -0.40
N VAL A 192 5.76 9.32 0.11
CA VAL A 192 5.17 8.48 1.17
C VAL A 192 5.85 8.79 2.52
N PRO A 193 5.11 8.82 3.65
CA PRO A 193 5.67 9.06 4.97
C PRO A 193 6.70 7.98 5.35
N GLY A 194 7.78 8.42 6.01
CA GLY A 194 8.82 7.53 6.53
C GLY A 194 10.13 7.50 5.74
N CYS A 195 11.13 6.85 6.32
CA CYS A 195 12.44 6.61 5.72
C CYS A 195 12.42 5.38 4.80
N ASN A 196 13.49 5.21 4.02
CA ASN A 196 13.67 3.97 3.28
C ASN A 196 13.82 2.82 4.30
N GLY A 197 13.13 1.71 4.05
CA GLY A 197 12.99 0.59 4.97
C GLY A 197 11.83 0.72 5.98
N SER A 198 11.12 1.85 6.05
CA SER A 198 10.00 1.99 6.98
C SER A 198 8.76 1.22 6.49
N TYR A 199 8.03 0.63 7.42
CA TYR A 199 6.75 0.00 7.13
C TYR A 199 5.66 1.02 6.90
N VAL A 200 4.82 0.72 5.93
CA VAL A 200 3.70 1.53 5.48
C VAL A 200 2.48 0.64 5.31
N VAL A 201 1.31 1.26 5.48
CA VAL A 201 0.01 0.64 5.25
C VAL A 201 -0.60 1.35 4.05
N VAL A 202 -0.88 0.60 3.00
CA VAL A 202 -1.52 1.10 1.77
C VAL A 202 -2.97 0.64 1.80
N ARG A 203 -3.91 1.58 1.73
CA ARG A 203 -5.33 1.26 1.66
C ARG A 203 -6.01 2.02 0.52
N PRO A 204 -7.16 1.55 0.04
CA PRO A 204 -8.02 2.32 -0.86
C PRO A 204 -8.35 3.73 -0.30
N ALA A 205 -8.41 4.73 -1.19
CA ALA A 205 -8.61 6.12 -0.79
C ALA A 205 -10.01 6.37 -0.20
N ILE A 206 -10.08 7.13 0.88
CA ILE A 206 -11.37 7.46 1.52
C ILE A 206 -12.11 8.58 0.77
N LYS A 207 -11.37 9.58 0.28
CA LYS A 207 -11.96 10.83 -0.22
C LYS A 207 -12.39 10.80 -1.70
N ASN A 208 -11.98 9.79 -2.47
CA ASN A 208 -12.29 9.65 -3.90
C ASN A 208 -13.02 8.33 -4.25
N PRO A 209 -14.17 8.01 -3.62
CA PRO A 209 -14.84 6.73 -3.86
C PRO A 209 -15.39 6.58 -5.29
N ALA A 210 -15.83 7.68 -5.91
CA ALA A 210 -16.48 7.65 -7.23
C ALA A 210 -15.52 7.38 -8.41
N ALA A 211 -14.29 7.87 -8.34
CA ALA A 211 -13.25 7.55 -9.31
C ALA A 211 -12.81 6.09 -9.16
N GLN A 212 -12.68 5.63 -7.91
CA GLN A 212 -12.31 4.27 -7.54
C GLN A 212 -13.32 3.22 -8.04
N ILE A 213 -14.61 3.49 -7.90
CA ILE A 213 -15.68 2.59 -8.40
C ILE A 213 -15.72 2.55 -9.93
N LYS A 214 -15.58 3.70 -10.63
CA LYS A 214 -15.58 3.72 -12.10
C LYS A 214 -14.38 2.99 -12.70
N LEU A 215 -13.20 3.17 -12.11
CA LEU A 215 -11.94 2.61 -12.61
C LEU A 215 -11.88 1.10 -12.33
N HIS A 216 -12.22 0.65 -11.11
CA HIS A 216 -12.35 -0.78 -10.77
C HIS A 216 -13.42 -1.48 -11.64
N GLN A 217 -14.55 -0.83 -11.94
CA GLN A 217 -15.58 -1.41 -12.83
C GLN A 217 -15.13 -1.51 -14.29
N GLN A 218 -14.31 -0.56 -14.77
CA GLN A 218 -13.74 -0.60 -16.12
C GLN A 218 -12.67 -1.69 -16.23
N HIS A 219 -11.87 -1.86 -15.18
CA HIS A 219 -10.81 -2.86 -15.16
C HIS A 219 -11.33 -4.27 -14.92
N ALA A 220 -12.30 -4.48 -14.02
CA ALA A 220 -12.98 -5.77 -13.88
C ALA A 220 -13.64 -6.23 -15.20
N LYS A 221 -14.03 -5.29 -16.07
CA LYS A 221 -14.50 -5.59 -17.43
C LYS A 221 -13.35 -5.93 -18.39
N GLN A 222 -12.19 -5.27 -18.26
CA GLN A 222 -10.99 -5.57 -19.05
C GLN A 222 -10.36 -6.91 -18.65
N ASP A 223 -10.21 -7.21 -17.36
CA ASP A 223 -9.68 -8.49 -16.87
C ASP A 223 -10.56 -9.66 -17.30
N LYS A 224 -11.89 -9.50 -17.23
CA LYS A 224 -12.83 -10.49 -17.79
C LYS A 224 -12.70 -10.63 -19.30
N ALA A 225 -12.43 -9.55 -20.03
CA ALA A 225 -12.24 -9.60 -21.47
C ALA A 225 -10.90 -10.25 -21.86
N VAL A 226 -9.83 -10.00 -21.10
CA VAL A 226 -8.50 -10.60 -21.29
C VAL A 226 -8.53 -12.07 -20.90
N ALA A 227 -9.16 -12.44 -19.79
CA ALA A 227 -9.35 -13.84 -19.41
C ALA A 227 -10.16 -14.61 -20.48
N LYS A 228 -11.24 -14.02 -21.00
CA LYS A 228 -12.05 -14.63 -22.06
C LYS A 228 -11.31 -14.74 -23.39
N LYS A 229 -10.38 -13.81 -23.69
CA LYS A 229 -9.46 -13.91 -24.84
C LYS A 229 -8.42 -15.00 -24.66
N HIS A 230 -7.77 -15.08 -23.50
CA HIS A 230 -6.82 -16.15 -23.18
C HIS A 230 -7.49 -17.54 -23.20
N GLU A 231 -8.74 -17.64 -22.76
CA GLU A 231 -9.52 -18.89 -22.81
C GLU A 231 -9.94 -19.25 -24.24
N ALA A 232 -10.20 -18.26 -25.10
CA ALA A 232 -10.45 -18.46 -26.52
C ALA A 232 -9.17 -18.83 -27.31
N GLU A 233 -8.03 -18.23 -26.98
CA GLU A 233 -6.73 -18.57 -27.56
C GLU A 233 -6.29 -19.98 -27.15
N LYS A 234 -6.43 -20.36 -25.87
CA LYS A 234 -6.20 -21.74 -25.42
C LYS A 234 -7.08 -22.76 -26.15
N LYS A 235 -8.37 -22.46 -26.37
CA LYS A 235 -9.27 -23.33 -27.16
C LYS A 235 -8.92 -23.39 -28.65
N SER A 236 -8.23 -22.37 -29.17
CA SER A 236 -7.74 -22.38 -30.56
C SER A 236 -6.40 -23.10 -30.70
N GLU A 237 -5.55 -23.08 -29.67
CA GLU A 237 -4.30 -23.85 -29.61
C GLU A 237 -4.55 -25.35 -29.34
N GLU A 238 -5.53 -25.73 -28.52
CA GLU A 238 -5.93 -27.14 -28.35
C GLU A 238 -6.56 -27.75 -29.61
N LYS A 239 -7.14 -26.93 -30.50
CA LYS A 239 -7.65 -27.39 -31.81
C LYS A 239 -6.59 -27.50 -32.90
N LYS A 240 -5.41 -26.87 -32.75
CA LYS A 240 -4.31 -26.98 -33.72
C LYS A 240 -3.66 -28.38 -33.80
N PRO A 241 -3.40 -29.13 -32.70
CA PRO A 241 -2.82 -30.47 -32.81
C PRO A 241 -3.82 -31.51 -33.34
N GLU A 242 -5.13 -31.22 -33.33
CA GLU A 242 -6.16 -32.12 -33.88
C GLU A 242 -6.38 -31.92 -35.39
N ALA A 243 -6.06 -30.74 -35.93
CA ALA A 243 -6.12 -30.45 -37.37
C ALA A 243 -4.87 -30.95 -38.12
N GLU A 244 -3.68 -30.86 -37.51
CA GLU A 244 -2.44 -31.41 -38.12
C GLU A 244 -2.43 -32.94 -38.16
N LYS A 245 -2.99 -33.62 -37.15
CA LYS A 245 -3.16 -35.09 -37.19
C LYS A 245 -4.19 -35.59 -38.21
N LYS A 246 -5.14 -34.76 -38.64
CA LYS A 246 -6.09 -35.11 -39.71
C LYS A 246 -5.54 -34.85 -41.12
N GLN A 247 -4.63 -33.88 -41.28
CA GLN A 247 -4.00 -33.61 -42.59
C GLN A 247 -2.86 -34.59 -42.93
N GLU A 248 -2.23 -35.23 -41.95
CA GLU A 248 -1.21 -36.27 -42.20
C GLU A 248 -1.82 -37.66 -42.46
N ALA A 249 -3.09 -37.89 -42.08
CA ALA A 249 -3.83 -39.13 -42.37
C ALA A 249 -4.46 -39.16 -43.79
N GLU A 250 -4.66 -38.01 -44.44
CA GLU A 250 -5.23 -37.93 -45.80
C GLU A 250 -4.18 -37.90 -46.93
N LYS A 251 -2.87 -37.91 -46.61
CA LYS A 251 -1.79 -38.00 -47.62
C LYS A 251 -1.03 -39.33 -47.58
N LYS A 252 -1.71 -40.42 -47.97
CA LYS A 252 -1.24 -41.63 -48.70
C LYS A 252 -2.19 -42.80 -48.39
N PRO A 253 -2.69 -43.59 -49.36
CA PRO A 253 -1.99 -44.00 -50.59
C PRO A 253 -2.87 -44.04 -51.88
N GLU A 254 -2.31 -43.59 -53.00
CA GLU A 254 -2.73 -44.06 -54.33
C GLU A 254 -1.46 -44.44 -55.12
N ALA A 255 -0.97 -45.66 -54.88
CA ALA A 255 0.05 -46.31 -55.69
C ALA A 255 0.03 -47.82 -55.40
N ALA A 256 -0.98 -48.51 -55.92
CA ALA A 256 -0.97 -49.97 -56.07
C ALA A 256 -1.85 -50.36 -57.26
N GLU A 257 -1.43 -49.99 -58.47
CA GLU A 257 -1.82 -50.72 -59.68
C GLU A 257 -0.79 -50.49 -60.81
N LYS A 258 0.22 -51.38 -60.89
CA LYS A 258 0.78 -51.93 -62.13
C LYS A 258 1.97 -52.87 -61.85
N LYS A 259 1.76 -54.12 -62.30
CA LYS A 259 2.65 -55.28 -62.41
C LYS A 259 2.88 -56.11 -61.15
#